data_AF-N9PL50-F1
#
_entry.id   AF-N9PL50-F1
#
_cell.length_a   1.000
_cell.length_b   1.000
_cell.length_c   1.000
_cell.angle_alpha   90.00
_cell.angle_beta   90.00
_cell.angle_gamma   90.00
#
_symmetry.space_group_name_H-M   'P 1'
#
loop_
_entity.id
_entity.type
_entity.pdbx_description
1 polymer ?
#
loop_
_entity_poly.entity_id
_entity_poly.type
_entity_poly.pdbx_seq_one_letter_code
_entity_poly.pdbx_strand_id
1 'polypeptide(L)' 'MAKTGIIFFGEYWGRDAEDEGNASGGHIDLWNKTRITGTGSYFRIQWGIVINGIWSDFSKSKRIWFYEVK' A
#
# COMPACT_ATOMS: atom_id res chain seq x y z
N MET A 1 11.92 -18.29 -7.94
CA MET A 1 12.67 -17.26 -7.17
C MET A 1 11.77 -16.05 -6.98
N ALA A 2 11.90 -15.32 -5.87
CA ALA A 2 11.11 -14.11 -5.66
C ALA A 2 11.51 -13.00 -6.66
N LYS A 3 10.51 -12.25 -7.12
CA LYS A 3 10.62 -11.22 -8.16
C LYS A 3 10.98 -9.86 -7.53
N THR A 4 11.64 -9.00 -8.29
CA THR A 4 11.73 -7.55 -8.02
C THR A 4 10.61 -6.84 -8.76
N GLY A 5 10.14 -5.71 -8.23
CA GLY A 5 9.06 -5.02 -8.92
C GLY A 5 8.55 -3.77 -8.24
N ILE A 6 7.48 -3.24 -8.80
CA ILE A 6 6.67 -2.17 -8.24
C ILE A 6 5.42 -2.83 -7.66
N ILE A 7 5.03 -2.44 -6.44
CA ILE A 7 3.81 -2.91 -5.79
C ILE A 7 2.87 -1.72 -5.56
N PHE A 8 1.59 -1.91 -5.85
CA PHE A 8 0.53 -0.94 -5.62
C PHE A 8 -0.50 -1.50 -4.65
N PHE A 9 -0.85 -0.70 -3.64
CA PHE A 9 -1.96 -0.92 -2.72
C PHE A 9 -3.05 0.10 -3.06
N GLY A 10 -4.23 -0.35 -3.45
CA GLY A 10 -5.25 0.51 -4.05
C GLY A 10 -6.58 0.50 -3.32
N GLU A 11 -7.34 1.57 -3.60
CA GLU A 11 -8.76 1.73 -3.27
C GLU A 11 -9.07 1.71 -1.77
N TYR A 12 -8.19 2.30 -0.97
CA TYR A 12 -8.30 2.29 0.48
C TYR A 12 -8.19 3.65 1.17
N TRP A 13 -7.81 4.68 0.41
CA TRP A 13 -7.76 6.05 0.90
C TRP A 13 -8.70 6.92 0.08
N GLY A 14 -9.83 7.29 0.69
CA GLY A 14 -10.82 8.18 0.07
C GLY A 14 -10.41 9.64 0.17
N ARG A 15 -10.85 10.44 -0.80
CA ARG A 15 -10.87 11.92 -0.70
C ARG A 15 -12.21 12.41 -0.14
N ASP A 16 -12.28 13.68 0.28
CA ASP A 16 -13.47 14.26 0.92
C ASP A 16 -14.79 14.10 0.13
N ALA A 17 -14.71 14.02 -1.21
CA ALA A 17 -15.87 13.84 -2.08
C ALA A 17 -16.11 12.38 -2.52
N GLU A 18 -15.37 11.42 -1.96
CA GLU A 18 -15.48 9.99 -2.28
C GLU A 18 -16.15 9.22 -1.15
N ASP A 19 -17.08 8.33 -1.50
CA ASP A 19 -17.62 7.38 -0.54
C ASP A 19 -16.54 6.36 -0.13
N GLU A 20 -16.60 5.85 1.11
CA GLU A 20 -15.69 4.78 1.57
C GLU A 20 -15.72 3.54 0.67
N GLY A 21 -16.89 3.26 0.06
CA GLY A 21 -17.07 2.20 -0.92
C GLY A 21 -16.28 2.40 -2.22
N ASN A 22 -15.99 3.65 -2.59
CA ASN A 22 -15.45 4.06 -3.89
C ASN A 22 -14.14 4.86 -3.79
N ALA A 23 -13.40 4.70 -2.69
CA ALA A 23 -12.08 5.31 -2.51
C ALA A 23 -11.16 5.04 -3.72
N SER A 24 -10.57 6.09 -4.30
CA SER A 24 -9.67 5.97 -5.44
C SER A 24 -8.18 5.96 -5.05
N GLY A 25 -7.86 6.43 -3.84
CA GLY A 25 -6.49 6.59 -3.38
C GLY A 25 -5.80 5.28 -3.01
N GLY A 26 -4.47 5.31 -3.07
CA GLY A 26 -3.61 4.16 -2.82
C GLY A 26 -2.16 4.56 -2.51
N HIS A 27 -1.26 3.57 -2.51
CA HIS A 27 0.17 3.73 -2.26
C HIS A 27 0.98 2.83 -3.18
N ILE A 28 2.07 3.36 -3.73
CA ILE A 28 3.02 2.62 -4.56
C ILE A 28 4.34 2.51 -3.79
N ASP A 29 4.95 1.32 -3.82
CA ASP A 29 6.27 1.07 -3.26
C ASP A 29 7.10 0.18 -4.18
N LEU A 30 8.40 0.06 -3.92
CA LEU A 30 9.27 -0.88 -4.64
C LEU A 30 9.44 -2.14 -3.82
N TRP A 31 9.48 -3.29 -4.49
CA TRP A 31 9.65 -4.60 -3.90
C TRP A 31 11.00 -5.19 -4.29
N ASN A 32 11.80 -5.57 -3.29
CA ASN A 32 13.17 -6.02 -3.47
C ASN A 32 13.35 -7.53 -3.32
N LYS A 33 12.31 -8.32 -3.62
CA LYS A 33 12.19 -9.78 -3.44
C LYS A 33 11.76 -10.23 -2.04
N THR A 34 12.07 -9.48 -0.99
CA THR A 34 11.75 -9.89 0.40
C THR A 34 10.79 -8.94 1.09
N ARG A 35 10.83 -7.66 0.75
CA ARG A 35 10.00 -6.61 1.35
C ARG A 35 9.85 -5.41 0.43
N ILE A 36 8.97 -4.50 0.83
CA ILE A 36 8.94 -3.14 0.31
C ILE A 36 10.15 -2.33 0.79
N THR A 37 10.61 -1.36 0.00
CA THR A 37 11.86 -0.63 0.27
C THR A 37 11.66 0.67 1.04
N GLY A 38 10.48 1.30 0.95
CA GLY A 38 10.16 2.47 1.75
C GLY A 38 10.18 2.14 3.24
N THR A 39 11.05 2.80 4.02
CA THR A 39 11.23 2.50 5.46
C THR A 39 9.93 2.68 6.24
N GLY A 40 9.25 3.82 6.08
CA GLY A 40 7.97 4.09 6.77
C GLY A 40 6.88 3.08 6.39
N SER A 41 6.73 2.78 5.10
CA SER A 41 5.78 1.77 4.62
C SER A 41 6.12 0.39 5.18
N TYR A 42 7.40 0.01 5.16
CA TYR A 42 7.86 -1.27 5.67
C TYR A 42 7.51 -1.43 7.16
N PHE A 43 7.82 -0.43 7.99
CA PHE A 43 7.47 -0.48 9.41
C PHE A 43 5.95 -0.58 9.61
N ARG A 44 5.16 0.18 8.85
CA ARG A 44 3.70 0.16 8.98
C ARG A 44 3.10 -1.19 8.58
N ILE A 45 3.54 -1.77 7.47
CA ILE A 45 3.01 -3.03 6.95
C ILE A 45 3.50 -4.23 7.76
N GLN A 46 4.78 -4.28 8.12
CA GLN A 46 5.39 -5.41 8.83
C GLN A 46 4.81 -5.61 10.24
N TRP A 47 4.44 -4.51 10.91
CA TRP A 47 3.91 -4.54 12.29
C TRP A 47 2.44 -4.13 12.40
N GLY A 48 1.74 -3.91 11.29
CA GLY A 48 0.32 -3.53 11.30
C GLY A 48 0.05 -2.20 12.00
N ILE A 49 0.97 -1.23 11.89
CA ILE A 49 0.85 0.06 12.58
C ILE A 49 -0.12 0.97 11.82
N VAL A 50 -1.26 1.26 12.45
CA VAL A 50 -2.30 2.17 11.96
C VAL A 50 -2.57 3.23 13.03
N ILE A 51 -2.44 4.50 12.65
CA ILE A 51 -2.75 5.64 13.51
C ILE A 51 -3.91 6.41 12.85
N ASN A 52 -5.13 6.13 13.31
CA ASN A 52 -6.34 6.72 12.76
C ASN A 52 -6.28 8.26 12.79
N GLY A 53 -6.59 8.90 11.67
CA GLY A 53 -6.57 10.35 11.51
C GLY A 53 -5.20 10.97 11.22
N ILE A 54 -4.10 10.21 11.34
CA ILE A 54 -2.75 10.67 10.99
C ILE A 54 -2.25 9.95 9.73
N TRP A 55 -2.46 8.64 9.66
CA TRP A 55 -1.97 7.80 8.57
C TRP A 55 -3.07 6.99 7.92
N SER A 56 -2.82 6.62 6.66
CA SER A 56 -3.63 5.69 5.90
C SER A 56 -3.59 4.28 6.47
N ASP A 57 -4.64 3.49 6.24
CA ASP A 57 -4.69 2.11 6.70
C ASP A 57 -4.49 1.15 5.51
N PHE A 58 -3.26 0.65 5.36
CA PHE A 58 -2.91 -0.30 4.30
C PHE A 58 -3.76 -1.58 4.33
N SER A 59 -4.27 -1.99 5.49
CA SER A 59 -5.08 -3.21 5.63
C SER A 59 -6.43 -3.10 4.92
N LYS A 60 -6.90 -1.88 4.64
CA LYS A 60 -8.13 -1.61 3.89
C LYS A 60 -7.95 -1.66 2.37
N SER A 61 -6.77 -2.01 1.87
CA SER A 61 -6.49 -2.20 0.44
C SER A 61 -7.47 -3.18 -0.19
N LYS A 62 -8.31 -2.69 -1.12
CA LYS A 62 -9.23 -3.56 -1.88
C LYS A 62 -8.54 -4.22 -3.06
N ARG A 63 -7.42 -3.66 -3.51
CA ARG A 63 -6.61 -4.19 -4.61
C ARG A 63 -5.13 -4.13 -4.28
N ILE A 64 -4.41 -5.17 -4.67
CA ILE A 64 -2.94 -5.21 -4.64
C ILE A 64 -2.46 -5.66 -6.01
N TRP A 65 -1.67 -4.82 -6.68
CA TRP A 65 -1.07 -5.14 -7.97
C TRP A 65 0.45 -5.19 -7.86
N PHE A 66 1.06 -6.13 -8.59
CA PHE A 66 2.50 -6.30 -8.65
C PHE A 66 2.96 -6.29 -10.10
N TYR A 67 3.93 -5.41 -10.38
CA TYR A 67 4.54 -5.27 -11.69
C TYR A 67 6.01 -5.66 -11.59
N GLU A 68 6.37 -6.78 -12.22
CA GLU A 68 7.75 -7.27 -12.20
C GLU A 68 8.68 -6.35 -12.98
N VAL A 69 9.85 -6.07 -12.40
CA VAL A 69 10.96 -5.33 -13.03
C VAL A 69 12.15 -6.28 -13.13
N LYS A 70 12.68 -6.44 -14.35
CA LYS A 70 13.80 -7.34 -14.68
C LYS A 70 15.14 -6.63 -14.65
#